data_AF-A0A935PWM4-F1
#
_entry.id   AF-A0A935PWM4-F1
#
_cell.length_a   1.000
_cell.length_b   1.000
_cell.length_c   1.000
_cell.angle_alpha   90.00
_cell.angle_beta   90.00
_cell.angle_gamma   90.00
#
_symmetry.space_group_name_H-M   'P 1'
#
loop_
_entity.id
_entity.type
_entity.pdbx_description
1 polymer ?
#
loop_
_entity_poly.entity_id
_entity_poly.type
_entity_poly.pdbx_seq_one_letter_code
_entity_poly.pdbx_strand_id
1 'polypeptide(L)'
;MRNILFVVGIAIVAGIAAAGATSASWIFWEVLRGEERDAFRAVLGAFCGALFAFIFVRLGEGLKRIYDRKERNHDAMVRLQHYLNDCLNTTSDNIFIADTFLAVFEEQKLESGQRPIFINRFHEYTIDRELIVGLSNLDLINELYSINTELRKLSSSLATIDRAYEQIMEAFVSKKIDPDVYLANVRHSRARYVEVREFLVQTKSDLVRMFATINLLAKAPPFLVRLIRAMTRTRYTKKFKRMLPAEVARVSQEIEAGAKASAKRIEEIQDRVAQRIRIDRAKPRSDPFVGRARSGALGAPSANIFFGFAPKA
;
A
#
# COMPACT_ATOMS: atom_id res chain seq x y z
N MET A 1 11.60 5.42 32.05
CA MET A 1 11.46 6.78 32.63
C MET A 1 10.02 7.29 32.72
N ARG A 2 9.14 7.10 31.72
CA ARG A 2 7.73 7.57 31.75
C ARG A 2 6.89 7.07 32.95
N ASN A 3 7.11 5.83 33.41
CA ASN A 3 6.35 5.27 34.54
C ASN A 3 6.79 5.83 35.91
N ILE A 4 8.04 6.28 36.06
CA ILE A 4 8.54 6.84 37.33
C ILE A 4 7.99 8.25 37.53
N LEU A 5 7.98 9.07 36.47
CA LEU A 5 7.34 10.40 36.49
C LEU A 5 5.83 10.32 36.78
N PHE A 6 5.14 9.27 36.31
CA PHE A 6 3.72 9.06 36.60
C PHE A 6 3.47 8.68 38.06
N VAL A 7 4.31 7.80 38.64
CA VAL A 7 4.21 7.41 40.05
C VAL A 7 4.56 8.56 40.99
N VAL A 8 5.59 9.35 40.67
CA VAL A 8 5.96 10.56 41.44
C VAL A 8 4.88 11.62 41.32
N GLY A 9 4.29 11.81 40.13
CA GLY A 9 3.15 12.70 39.93
C GLY A 9 1.92 12.30 40.77
N ILE A 10 1.60 11.00 40.82
CA ILE A 10 0.51 10.48 41.67
C ILE A 10 0.84 10.67 43.15
N ALA A 11 2.08 10.43 43.58
CA ALA A 11 2.48 10.60 44.98
C ALA A 11 2.41 12.06 45.45
N ILE A 12 2.81 13.01 44.60
CA ILE A 12 2.72 14.45 44.89
C ILE A 12 1.25 14.90 44.94
N VAL A 13 0.42 14.47 43.97
CA VAL A 13 -1.01 14.77 43.97
C VAL A 13 -1.72 14.14 45.17
N ALA A 14 -1.34 12.92 45.55
CA ALA A 14 -1.85 12.25 46.75
C ALA A 14 -1.39 12.93 48.04
N GLY A 15 -0.15 13.41 48.11
CA GLY A 15 0.39 14.16 49.25
C GLY A 15 -0.27 15.53 49.44
N ILE A 16 -0.49 16.27 48.34
CA ILE A 16 -1.22 17.54 48.36
C ILE A 16 -2.70 17.31 48.68
N ALA A 17 -3.31 16.25 48.14
CA ALA A 17 -4.67 15.86 48.49
C ALA A 17 -4.80 15.43 49.96
N ALA A 18 -3.80 14.75 50.52
CA ALA A 18 -3.78 14.35 51.93
C ALA A 18 -3.58 15.54 52.88
N ALA A 19 -2.67 16.47 52.55
CA ALA A 19 -2.45 17.69 53.33
C ALA A 19 -3.62 18.70 53.21
N GLY A 20 -4.24 18.77 52.03
CA GLY A 20 -5.50 19.46 51.82
C GLY A 20 -6.64 18.79 52.55
N ALA A 21 -6.66 17.45 52.62
CA ALA A 21 -7.67 16.70 53.36
C ALA A 21 -7.51 16.83 54.88
N THR A 22 -6.31 17.05 55.45
CA THR A 22 -6.15 17.26 56.90
C THR A 22 -6.53 18.67 57.36
N SER A 23 -6.36 19.68 56.49
CA SER A 23 -6.80 21.05 56.75
C SER A 23 -8.29 21.24 56.42
N ALA A 24 -8.76 20.63 55.34
CA ALA A 24 -10.18 20.57 55.01
C ALA A 24 -10.96 19.64 55.94
N SER A 25 -10.38 18.57 56.50
CA SER A 25 -11.09 17.70 57.44
C SER A 25 -11.40 18.40 58.76
N TRP A 26 -10.58 19.36 59.19
CA TRP A 26 -10.85 20.14 60.39
C TRP A 26 -12.03 21.10 60.19
N ILE A 27 -12.05 21.83 59.05
CA ILE A 27 -13.18 22.67 58.63
C ILE A 27 -14.44 21.82 58.36
N PHE A 28 -14.28 20.68 57.71
CA PHE A 28 -15.36 19.75 57.43
C PHE A 28 -15.91 19.14 58.72
N TRP A 29 -15.07 18.89 59.73
CA TRP A 29 -15.47 18.40 61.05
C TRP A 29 -16.21 19.47 61.88
N GLU A 30 -15.78 20.74 61.82
CA GLU A 30 -16.51 21.87 62.42
C GLU A 30 -17.86 22.11 61.73
N VAL A 31 -17.91 22.10 60.39
CA VAL A 31 -19.14 22.26 59.61
C VAL A 31 -20.08 21.06 59.78
N LEU A 32 -19.56 19.85 60.01
CA LEU A 32 -20.36 18.65 60.30
C LEU A 32 -20.92 18.65 61.74
N ARG A 33 -20.27 19.35 62.68
CA ARG A 33 -20.73 19.53 64.07
C ARG A 33 -21.60 20.76 64.28
N GLY A 34 -21.52 21.77 63.42
CA GLY A 34 -22.30 23.00 63.52
C GLY A 34 -23.79 22.79 63.20
N GLU A 35 -24.68 23.44 63.96
CA GLU A 35 -26.14 23.41 63.75
C GLU A 35 -26.59 24.05 62.42
N GLU A 36 -25.69 24.70 61.68
CA GLU A 36 -25.95 25.36 60.40
C GLU A 36 -25.97 24.38 59.21
N ARG A 37 -27.10 23.70 59.06
CA ARG A 37 -27.37 22.76 57.95
C ARG A 37 -27.13 23.35 56.56
N ASP A 38 -27.23 24.66 56.39
CA ASP A 38 -27.11 25.33 55.10
C ASP A 38 -25.66 25.48 54.63
N ALA A 39 -24.72 25.76 55.53
CA ALA A 39 -23.28 25.81 55.21
C ALA A 39 -22.76 24.42 54.79
N PHE A 40 -23.18 23.36 55.50
CA PHE A 40 -22.85 21.98 55.15
C PHE A 40 -23.38 21.59 53.77
N ARG A 41 -24.64 21.96 53.45
CA ARG A 41 -25.24 21.71 52.12
C ARG A 41 -24.47 22.44 51.01
N ALA A 42 -24.03 23.67 51.24
CA ALA A 42 -23.25 24.44 50.28
C ALA A 42 -21.89 23.79 49.99
N VAL A 43 -21.15 23.38 51.03
CA VAL A 43 -19.85 22.70 50.90
C VAL A 43 -20.00 21.35 50.20
N LEU A 44 -21.00 20.54 50.59
CA LEU A 44 -21.25 19.26 49.95
C LEU A 44 -21.66 19.44 48.48
N GLY A 45 -22.49 20.44 48.17
CA GLY A 45 -22.86 20.80 46.80
C GLY A 45 -21.66 21.20 45.96
N ALA A 46 -20.79 22.06 46.48
CA ALA A 46 -19.56 22.48 45.80
C ALA A 46 -18.58 21.30 45.58
N PHE A 47 -18.39 20.44 46.59
CA PHE A 47 -17.54 19.25 46.48
C PHE A 47 -18.08 18.26 45.46
N CYS A 48 -19.37 17.91 45.53
CA CYS A 48 -20.01 17.03 44.56
C CYS A 48 -19.91 17.62 43.14
N GLY A 49 -20.16 18.92 42.98
CA GLY A 49 -20.00 19.63 41.71
C GLY A 49 -18.58 19.51 41.15
N ALA A 50 -17.56 19.78 41.97
CA ALA A 50 -16.16 19.66 41.59
C ALA A 50 -15.75 18.21 41.26
N LEU A 51 -16.21 17.24 42.05
CA LEU A 51 -15.96 15.82 41.83
C LEU A 51 -16.57 15.35 40.51
N PHE A 52 -17.82 15.70 40.24
CA PHE A 52 -18.47 15.37 38.96
C PHE A 52 -17.74 16.04 37.80
N ALA A 53 -17.42 17.33 37.91
CA ALA A 53 -16.64 18.03 36.89
C ALA A 53 -15.31 17.32 36.61
N PHE A 54 -14.57 16.91 37.64
CA PHE A 54 -13.32 16.16 37.49
C PHE A 54 -13.54 14.80 36.80
N ILE A 55 -14.54 14.02 37.22
CA ILE A 55 -14.87 12.73 36.59
C ILE A 55 -15.23 12.92 35.13
N PHE A 56 -16.07 13.91 34.79
CA PHE A 56 -16.47 14.19 33.42
C PHE A 56 -15.28 14.65 32.56
N VAL A 57 -14.39 15.48 33.09
CA VAL A 57 -13.16 15.89 32.38
C VAL A 57 -12.28 14.67 32.09
N ARG A 58 -12.03 13.80 33.08
CA ARG A 58 -11.20 12.59 32.90
C ARG A 58 -11.85 11.57 31.97
N LEU A 59 -13.15 11.38 32.08
CA LEU A 59 -13.91 10.52 31.18
C LEU A 59 -13.87 11.08 29.75
N GLY A 60 -14.02 12.39 29.58
CA GLY A 60 -13.87 13.09 28.31
C GLY A 60 -12.48 12.90 27.69
N GLU A 61 -11.41 13.07 28.45
CA GLU A 61 -10.03 12.80 28.00
C GLU A 61 -9.83 11.34 27.57
N GLY A 62 -10.35 10.40 28.35
CA GLY A 62 -10.29 8.97 28.05
C GLY A 62 -11.05 8.61 26.76
N LEU A 63 -12.27 9.10 26.62
CA LEU A 63 -13.10 8.92 25.42
C LEU A 63 -12.43 9.54 24.19
N LYS A 64 -11.86 10.74 24.32
CA LYS A 64 -11.12 11.42 23.25
C LYS A 64 -9.93 10.58 22.78
N ARG A 65 -9.10 10.09 23.70
CA ARG A 65 -7.94 9.23 23.32
C ARG A 65 -8.36 7.95 22.59
N ILE A 66 -9.49 7.35 22.99
CA ILE A 66 -10.04 6.17 22.32
C ILE A 66 -10.53 6.52 20.91
N TYR A 67 -11.21 7.67 20.77
CA TYR A 67 -11.65 8.20 19.48
C TYR A 67 -10.46 8.45 18.56
N ASP A 68 -9.46 9.21 19.01
CA ASP A 68 -8.25 9.54 18.24
C ASP A 68 -7.46 8.29 17.82
N ARG A 69 -7.50 7.22 18.62
CA ARG A 69 -6.88 5.94 18.26
C ARG A 69 -7.66 5.20 17.17
N LYS A 70 -8.98 5.26 17.20
CA LYS A 70 -9.84 4.62 16.18
C LYS A 70 -9.77 5.34 14.85
N GLU A 71 -9.77 6.65 14.87
CA GLU A 71 -9.59 7.50 13.69
C GLU A 71 -8.27 7.16 13.00
N ARG A 72 -7.14 7.22 13.73
CA ARG A 72 -5.83 6.82 13.20
C ARG A 72 -5.78 5.39 12.68
N ASN A 73 -6.44 4.44 13.35
CA ASN A 73 -6.51 3.07 12.86
C ASN A 73 -7.33 2.99 11.57
N HIS A 74 -8.44 3.71 11.45
CA HIS A 74 -9.24 3.73 10.23
C HIS A 74 -8.46 4.33 9.06
N ASP A 75 -7.82 5.48 9.27
CA ASP A 75 -6.97 6.12 8.26
C ASP A 75 -5.83 5.19 7.80
N ALA A 76 -5.19 4.49 8.74
CA ALA A 76 -4.17 3.49 8.43
C ALA A 76 -4.73 2.33 7.59
N MET A 77 -5.94 1.85 7.87
CA MET A 77 -6.58 0.80 7.06
C MET A 77 -6.88 1.29 5.64
N VAL A 78 -7.34 2.52 5.47
CA VAL A 78 -7.60 3.11 4.14
C VAL A 78 -6.29 3.23 3.35
N ARG A 79 -5.22 3.73 3.97
CA ARG A 79 -3.90 3.79 3.32
C ARG A 79 -3.40 2.40 2.93
N LEU A 80 -3.59 1.40 3.79
CA LEU A 80 -3.24 0.01 3.46
C LEU A 80 -4.05 -0.56 2.29
N GLN A 81 -5.32 -0.18 2.13
CA GLN A 81 -6.11 -0.59 0.97
C GLN A 81 -5.44 -0.08 -0.31
N HIS A 82 -5.06 1.19 -0.37
CA HIS A 82 -4.35 1.75 -1.53
C HIS A 82 -3.02 1.04 -1.77
N TYR A 83 -2.21 0.87 -0.73
CA TYR A 83 -0.93 0.15 -0.80
C TYR A 83 -1.06 -1.27 -1.35
N LEU A 84 -2.02 -2.05 -0.85
CA LEU A 84 -2.23 -3.41 -1.31
C LEU A 84 -2.76 -3.46 -2.74
N ASN A 85 -3.55 -2.46 -3.15
CA ASN A 85 -3.99 -2.32 -4.53
C ASN A 85 -2.80 -2.05 -5.47
N ASP A 86 -1.86 -1.19 -5.07
CA ASP A 86 -0.64 -0.93 -5.84
C ASP A 86 0.24 -2.19 -5.94
N CYS A 87 0.34 -2.94 -4.84
CA CYS A 87 1.03 -4.23 -4.83
C CYS A 87 0.34 -5.25 -5.76
N LEU A 88 -0.99 -5.34 -5.76
CA LEU A 88 -1.76 -6.22 -6.64
C LEU A 88 -1.58 -5.86 -8.13
N ASN A 89 -1.53 -4.57 -8.45
CA ASN A 89 -1.24 -4.10 -9.80
C ASN A 89 0.18 -4.52 -10.23
N THR A 90 1.17 -4.22 -9.38
CA THR A 90 2.58 -4.61 -9.62
C THR A 90 2.73 -6.12 -9.81
N THR A 91 2.08 -6.93 -8.97
CA THR A 91 2.08 -8.40 -9.12
C THR A 91 1.44 -8.83 -10.45
N SER A 92 0.33 -8.19 -10.85
CA SER A 92 -0.35 -8.53 -12.10
C SER A 92 0.49 -8.18 -13.33
N ASP A 93 1.16 -7.02 -13.32
CA ASP A 93 2.08 -6.62 -14.39
C ASP A 93 3.27 -7.58 -14.49
N ASN A 94 3.82 -7.99 -13.35
CA ASN A 94 4.90 -8.98 -13.29
C ASN A 94 4.46 -10.36 -13.81
N ILE A 95 3.23 -10.80 -13.52
CA ILE A 95 2.67 -12.03 -14.11
C ILE A 95 2.60 -11.90 -15.64
N PHE A 96 2.11 -10.76 -16.14
CA PHE A 96 2.03 -10.51 -17.57
C PHE A 96 3.41 -10.52 -18.25
N ILE A 97 4.43 -9.91 -17.62
CA ILE A 97 5.81 -9.95 -18.11
C ILE A 97 6.31 -11.39 -18.17
N ALA A 98 6.06 -12.18 -17.12
CA ALA A 98 6.48 -13.57 -17.08
C ALA A 98 5.80 -14.42 -18.18
N ASP A 99 4.48 -14.29 -18.32
CA ASP A 99 3.71 -14.97 -19.36
C ASP A 99 4.21 -14.60 -20.77
N THR A 100 4.50 -13.31 -21.00
CA THR A 100 5.02 -12.83 -22.28
C THR A 100 6.41 -13.38 -22.56
N PHE A 101 7.31 -13.40 -21.58
CA PHE A 101 8.63 -14.01 -21.72
C PHE A 101 8.52 -15.48 -22.13
N LEU A 102 7.68 -16.24 -21.43
CA LEU A 102 7.46 -17.66 -21.71
C LEU A 102 6.89 -17.91 -23.11
N ALA A 103 6.00 -17.04 -23.60
CA ALA A 103 5.43 -17.12 -24.94
C ALA A 103 6.42 -16.73 -26.05
N VAL A 104 7.33 -15.79 -25.78
CA VAL A 104 8.41 -15.40 -26.70
C VAL A 104 9.42 -16.55 -26.84
N PHE A 105 9.75 -17.21 -25.73
CA PHE A 105 10.71 -18.32 -25.67
C PHE A 105 10.02 -19.68 -25.56
N GLU A 106 8.99 -19.90 -26.37
CA GLU A 106 8.34 -21.20 -26.50
C GLU A 106 9.29 -22.21 -27.16
N GLU A 107 9.34 -23.46 -26.67
CA GLU A 107 10.37 -24.42 -27.14
C GLU A 107 10.30 -24.71 -28.64
N GLN A 108 9.11 -24.72 -29.23
CA GLN A 108 8.96 -24.89 -30.68
C GLN A 108 9.71 -23.80 -31.46
N LYS A 109 9.70 -22.56 -30.97
CA LYS A 109 10.42 -21.43 -31.59
C LYS A 109 11.92 -21.57 -31.40
N LEU A 110 12.35 -21.99 -30.20
CA LEU A 110 13.77 -22.22 -29.89
C LEU A 110 14.37 -23.35 -30.73
N GLU A 111 13.65 -24.46 -30.90
CA GLU A 111 14.04 -25.61 -31.73
C GLU A 111 14.12 -25.24 -33.22
N SER A 112 13.25 -24.34 -33.69
CA SER A 112 13.31 -23.82 -35.07
C SER A 112 14.49 -22.88 -35.34
N GLY A 113 15.35 -22.63 -34.35
CA GLY A 113 16.52 -21.76 -34.45
C GLY A 113 16.18 -20.26 -34.41
N GLN A 114 14.95 -19.89 -34.05
CA GLN A 114 14.59 -18.49 -33.82
C GLN A 114 15.32 -17.96 -32.58
N ARG A 115 15.76 -16.71 -32.66
CA ARG A 115 16.55 -16.05 -31.62
C ARG A 115 15.86 -14.75 -31.21
N PRO A 116 14.65 -14.82 -30.63
CA PRO A 116 13.97 -13.62 -30.22
C PRO A 116 14.73 -12.95 -29.06
N ILE A 117 14.53 -11.65 -28.91
CA ILE A 117 15.04 -10.85 -27.80
C ILE A 117 13.84 -10.30 -27.05
N PHE A 118 13.86 -10.40 -25.73
CA PHE A 118 12.86 -9.82 -24.86
C PHE A 118 13.44 -8.60 -24.15
N ILE A 119 12.66 -7.54 -23.96
CA ILE A 119 13.18 -6.25 -23.45
C ILE A 119 12.47 -5.82 -22.17
N ASN A 120 11.29 -6.37 -21.88
CA ASN A 120 10.54 -6.00 -20.68
C ASN A 120 11.29 -6.49 -19.43
N ARG A 121 11.11 -5.76 -18.34
CA ARG A 121 11.72 -6.01 -17.03
C ARG A 121 10.64 -6.10 -15.98
N PHE A 122 10.89 -6.84 -14.92
CA PHE A 122 10.00 -6.88 -13.78
C PHE A 122 9.96 -5.52 -13.06
N HIS A 123 8.80 -5.24 -12.46
CA HIS A 123 8.56 -4.10 -11.61
C HIS A 123 8.87 -4.43 -10.15
N GLU A 124 9.53 -3.50 -9.46
CA GLU A 124 9.85 -3.61 -8.04
C GLU A 124 8.67 -3.20 -7.16
N TYR A 125 8.56 -3.83 -5.99
CA TYR A 125 7.53 -3.46 -5.01
C TYR A 125 7.97 -2.26 -4.17
N THR A 126 7.14 -1.23 -4.10
CA THR A 126 7.36 -0.08 -3.20
C THR A 126 6.90 -0.43 -1.79
N ILE A 127 7.82 -0.77 -0.89
CA ILE A 127 7.47 -1.21 0.48
C ILE A 127 7.43 -0.01 1.43
N ASP A 128 6.23 0.36 1.88
CA ASP A 128 6.04 1.40 2.90
C ASP A 128 5.92 0.77 4.31
N ARG A 129 6.92 1.04 5.15
CA ARG A 129 6.98 0.52 6.53
C ARG A 129 6.16 1.37 7.51
N GLU A 130 5.80 2.60 7.13
CA GLU A 130 5.06 3.52 7.99
C GLU A 130 3.58 3.15 8.09
N LEU A 131 3.04 2.39 7.11
CA LEU A 131 1.65 1.94 7.10
C LEU A 131 1.24 1.07 8.29
N ILE A 132 2.22 0.48 8.97
CA ILE A 132 1.99 -0.31 10.19
C ILE A 132 1.74 0.62 11.39
N VAL A 133 2.27 1.84 11.36
CA VAL A 133 2.18 2.84 12.43
C VAL A 133 0.75 3.40 12.45
N GLY A 134 -0.05 2.91 13.40
CA GLY A 134 -1.45 3.34 13.57
C GLY A 134 -2.44 2.18 13.63
N LEU A 135 -2.02 0.99 13.20
CA LEU A 135 -2.82 -0.21 13.32
C LEU A 135 -2.96 -0.65 14.78
N SER A 136 -4.13 -1.15 15.12
CA SER A 136 -4.47 -1.61 16.48
C SER A 136 -4.55 -3.13 16.63
N ASN A 137 -4.63 -3.87 15.51
CA ASN A 137 -4.77 -5.33 15.49
C ASN A 137 -3.41 -5.99 15.29
N LEU A 138 -2.95 -6.76 16.29
CA LEU A 138 -1.63 -7.41 16.29
C LEU A 138 -1.55 -8.56 15.28
N ASP A 139 -2.64 -9.31 15.08
CA ASP A 139 -2.66 -10.40 14.11
C ASP A 139 -2.46 -9.83 12.69
N LEU A 140 -3.14 -8.72 12.37
CA LEU A 140 -2.97 -8.01 11.11
C LEU A 140 -1.54 -7.47 10.94
N ILE A 141 -0.99 -6.84 11.98
CA ILE A 141 0.38 -6.30 11.96
C ILE A 141 1.39 -7.42 11.63
N ASN A 142 1.25 -8.59 12.26
CA ASN A 142 2.13 -9.73 12.03
C ASN A 142 1.97 -10.28 10.60
N GLU A 143 0.74 -10.44 10.11
CA GLU A 143 0.50 -10.90 8.74
C GLU A 143 1.06 -9.91 7.70
N LEU A 144 0.89 -8.59 7.90
CA LEU A 144 1.46 -7.56 7.03
C LEU A 144 3.00 -7.58 7.03
N TYR A 145 3.62 -7.80 8.20
CA TYR A 145 5.07 -7.90 8.28
C TYR A 145 5.60 -9.10 7.48
N SER A 146 4.93 -10.26 7.57
CA SER A 146 5.28 -11.44 6.79
C SER A 146 5.16 -11.18 5.29
N ILE A 147 4.03 -10.62 4.83
CA ILE A 147 3.83 -10.26 3.42
C ILE A 147 4.89 -9.27 2.93
N ASN A 148 5.16 -8.20 3.69
CA ASN A 148 6.19 -7.22 3.30
C ASN A 148 7.59 -7.86 3.18
N THR A 149 7.89 -8.83 4.04
CA THR A 149 9.16 -9.57 3.97
C THR A 149 9.23 -10.44 2.73
N GLU A 150 8.13 -11.11 2.37
CA GLU A 150 8.02 -11.93 1.17
C GLU A 150 8.10 -11.09 -0.10
N LEU A 151 7.36 -9.98 -0.19
CA LEU A 151 7.41 -9.03 -1.29
C LEU A 151 8.82 -8.50 -1.52
N ARG A 152 9.55 -8.17 -0.44
CA ARG A 152 10.95 -7.73 -0.54
C ARG A 152 11.86 -8.79 -1.15
N LYS A 153 11.73 -10.04 -0.67
CA LYS A 153 12.51 -11.18 -1.17
C LYS A 153 12.19 -11.43 -2.64
N LEU A 154 10.90 -11.46 -2.98
CA LEU A 154 10.43 -11.60 -4.36
C LEU A 154 11.00 -10.50 -5.25
N SER A 155 10.92 -9.23 -4.84
CA SER A 155 11.50 -8.10 -5.58
C SER A 155 12.99 -8.28 -5.85
N SER A 156 13.76 -8.77 -4.87
CA SER A 156 15.19 -9.04 -5.05
C SER A 156 15.44 -10.20 -6.02
N SER A 157 14.60 -11.24 -5.99
CA SER A 157 14.66 -12.36 -6.94
C SER A 157 14.34 -11.91 -8.36
N LEU A 158 13.29 -11.10 -8.55
CA LEU A 158 12.91 -10.54 -9.85
C LEU A 158 14.05 -9.70 -10.44
N ALA A 159 14.63 -8.79 -9.65
CA ALA A 159 15.76 -7.97 -10.08
C ALA A 159 17.02 -8.80 -10.42
N THR A 160 17.20 -9.95 -9.77
CA THR A 160 18.30 -10.87 -10.07
C THR A 160 18.09 -11.56 -11.42
N ILE A 161 16.87 -11.98 -11.72
CA ILE A 161 16.51 -12.58 -13.00
C ILE A 161 16.67 -11.58 -14.14
N ASP A 162 16.19 -10.34 -13.97
CA ASP A 162 16.35 -9.28 -14.96
C ASP A 162 17.81 -9.02 -15.28
N ARG A 163 18.66 -8.86 -14.25
CA ARG A 163 20.10 -8.63 -14.43
C ARG A 163 20.79 -9.81 -15.14
N ALA A 164 20.44 -11.04 -14.76
CA ALA A 164 21.02 -12.23 -15.39
C ALA A 164 20.66 -12.30 -16.88
N TYR A 165 19.39 -12.06 -17.22
CA TYR A 165 18.95 -12.06 -18.60
C TYR A 165 19.51 -10.88 -19.40
N GLU A 166 19.60 -9.69 -18.81
CA GLU A 166 20.23 -8.51 -19.42
C GLU A 166 21.70 -8.79 -19.81
N GLN A 167 22.46 -9.45 -18.93
CA GLN A 167 23.84 -9.85 -19.22
C GLN A 167 23.92 -10.87 -20.38
N ILE A 168 23.01 -11.84 -20.43
CA ILE A 168 22.93 -12.82 -21.53
C ILE A 168 22.61 -12.10 -22.85
N MET A 169 21.62 -11.22 -22.83
CA MET A 169 21.20 -10.43 -23.99
C MET A 169 22.34 -9.53 -24.48
N GLU A 170 23.00 -8.79 -23.59
CA GLU A 170 24.11 -7.89 -23.94
C GLU A 170 25.28 -8.67 -24.55
N ALA A 171 25.66 -9.81 -23.95
CA ALA A 171 26.71 -10.67 -24.47
C ALA A 171 26.37 -11.19 -25.88
N PHE A 172 25.11 -11.55 -26.13
CA PHE A 172 24.64 -12.02 -27.44
C PHE A 172 24.66 -10.89 -28.48
N VAL A 173 24.09 -9.72 -28.15
CA VAL A 173 24.05 -8.55 -29.05
C VAL A 173 25.47 -8.06 -29.38
N SER A 174 26.38 -8.13 -28.41
CA SER A 174 27.78 -7.77 -28.57
C SER A 174 28.63 -8.86 -29.26
N LYS A 175 28.02 -9.97 -29.69
CA LYS A 175 28.69 -11.13 -30.30
C LYS A 175 29.80 -11.74 -29.44
N LYS A 176 29.70 -11.61 -28.11
CA LYS A 176 30.63 -12.21 -27.14
C LYS A 176 30.31 -13.69 -26.88
N ILE A 177 29.07 -14.11 -27.15
CA ILE A 177 28.64 -15.51 -27.11
C ILE A 177 28.05 -15.90 -28.47
N ASP A 178 28.21 -17.17 -28.84
CA ASP A 178 27.57 -17.72 -30.03
C ASP A 178 26.07 -17.96 -29.80
N PRO A 179 25.29 -18.18 -30.89
CA PRO A 179 23.86 -18.37 -30.77
C PRO A 179 23.43 -19.63 -30.01
N ASP A 180 24.21 -20.69 -30.01
CA ASP A 180 23.85 -21.95 -29.33
C ASP A 180 24.00 -21.78 -27.82
N VAL A 181 25.05 -21.09 -27.37
CA VAL A 181 25.24 -20.65 -25.98
C VAL A 181 24.12 -19.71 -25.54
N TYR A 182 23.68 -18.79 -26.41
CA TYR A 182 22.52 -17.93 -26.12
C TYR A 182 21.26 -18.77 -25.87
N LEU A 183 20.94 -19.70 -26.77
CA LEU A 183 19.75 -20.56 -26.64
C LEU A 183 19.78 -21.41 -25.36
N ALA A 184 20.95 -21.97 -25.00
CA ALA A 184 21.11 -22.72 -23.75
C ALA A 184 20.84 -21.85 -22.51
N ASN A 185 21.38 -20.62 -22.48
CA ASN A 185 21.17 -19.68 -21.39
C ASN A 185 19.72 -19.17 -21.30
N VAL A 186 19.07 -18.96 -22.44
CA VAL A 186 17.65 -18.58 -22.51
C VAL A 186 16.76 -19.71 -21.98
N ARG A 187 17.05 -20.97 -22.30
CA ARG A 187 16.31 -22.12 -21.74
C ARG A 187 16.44 -22.18 -20.21
N HIS A 188 17.63 -21.93 -19.68
CA HIS A 188 17.82 -21.82 -18.23
C HIS A 188 17.00 -20.67 -17.64
N SER A 189 17.02 -19.50 -18.27
CA SER A 189 16.24 -18.33 -17.85
C SER A 189 14.74 -18.64 -17.87
N ARG A 190 14.25 -19.30 -18.93
CA ARG A 190 12.85 -19.74 -19.06
C ARG A 190 12.39 -20.58 -17.87
N ALA A 191 13.21 -21.54 -17.42
CA ALA A 191 12.87 -22.35 -16.25
C ALA A 191 12.68 -21.49 -14.98
N ARG A 192 13.51 -20.44 -14.81
CA ARG A 192 13.37 -19.47 -13.69
C ARG A 192 12.12 -18.62 -13.81
N TYR A 193 11.74 -18.24 -15.02
CA TYR A 193 10.48 -17.51 -15.27
C TYR A 193 9.25 -18.35 -14.94
N VAL A 194 9.26 -19.67 -15.21
CA VAL A 194 8.19 -20.58 -14.78
C VAL A 194 8.08 -20.63 -13.25
N GLU A 195 9.21 -20.81 -12.56
CA GLU A 195 9.25 -20.82 -11.09
C GLU A 195 8.70 -19.53 -10.48
N VAL A 196 9.19 -18.38 -10.95
CA VAL A 196 8.77 -17.07 -10.46
C VAL A 196 7.30 -16.76 -10.75
N ARG A 197 6.79 -17.20 -11.90
CA ARG A 197 5.38 -17.04 -12.24
C ARG A 197 4.47 -17.69 -11.19
N GLU A 198 4.78 -18.91 -10.75
CA GLU A 198 4.00 -19.60 -9.72
C GLU A 198 4.07 -18.86 -8.38
N PHE A 199 5.25 -18.33 -8.01
CA PHE A 199 5.37 -17.47 -6.83
C PHE A 199 4.54 -16.19 -6.93
N LEU A 200 4.48 -15.57 -8.11
CA LEU A 200 3.67 -14.37 -8.33
C LEU A 200 2.17 -14.67 -8.22
N VAL A 201 1.70 -15.81 -8.74
CA VAL A 201 0.30 -16.25 -8.61
C VAL A 201 -0.08 -16.50 -7.15
N GLN A 202 0.81 -17.15 -6.39
CA GLN A 202 0.63 -17.35 -4.95
C GLN A 202 0.59 -16.00 -4.22
N THR A 203 1.56 -15.13 -4.50
CA THR A 203 1.64 -13.77 -3.92
C THR A 203 0.36 -12.97 -4.19
N LYS A 204 -0.18 -13.04 -5.40
CA LYS A 204 -1.46 -12.42 -5.76
C LYS A 204 -2.59 -12.92 -4.85
N SER A 205 -2.67 -14.22 -4.64
CA SER A 205 -3.70 -14.82 -3.77
C SER A 205 -3.57 -14.35 -2.31
N ASP A 206 -2.34 -14.25 -1.80
CA ASP A 206 -2.07 -13.77 -0.45
C ASP A 206 -2.39 -12.28 -0.29
N LEU A 207 -2.08 -11.45 -1.30
CA LEU A 207 -2.46 -10.04 -1.36
C LEU A 207 -3.98 -9.85 -1.40
N VAL A 208 -4.71 -10.65 -2.20
CA VAL A 208 -6.18 -10.61 -2.23
C VAL A 208 -6.76 -10.97 -0.86
N ARG A 209 -6.21 -12.01 -0.21
CA ARG A 209 -6.62 -12.38 1.14
C ARG A 209 -6.38 -11.25 2.13
N MET A 210 -5.23 -10.58 2.06
CA MET A 210 -4.89 -9.45 2.92
C MET A 210 -5.83 -8.26 2.67
N PHE A 211 -6.12 -7.94 1.41
CA PHE A 211 -7.05 -6.88 1.04
C PHE A 211 -8.46 -7.15 1.58
N ALA A 212 -8.95 -8.39 1.47
CA ALA A 212 -10.22 -8.81 2.04
C ALA A 212 -10.24 -8.72 3.59
N THR A 213 -9.15 -9.11 4.25
CA THR A 213 -8.97 -8.94 5.70
C THR A 213 -9.14 -7.47 6.09
N ILE A 214 -8.46 -6.55 5.39
CA ILE A 214 -8.54 -5.12 5.68
C ILE A 214 -9.94 -4.57 5.42
N ASN A 215 -10.59 -4.96 4.31
CA ASN A 215 -11.98 -4.57 4.03
C ASN A 215 -12.94 -4.99 5.15
N LEU A 216 -12.81 -6.21 5.67
CA LEU A 216 -13.62 -6.69 6.78
C LEU A 216 -13.35 -5.95 8.08
N LEU A 217 -12.10 -5.59 8.35
CA LEU A 217 -11.72 -4.85 9.56
C LEU A 217 -12.12 -3.36 9.47
N ALA A 218 -12.11 -2.79 8.27
CA ALA A 218 -12.52 -1.41 7.99
C ALA A 218 -14.05 -1.22 8.05
N LYS A 219 -14.84 -2.24 7.69
CA LYS A 219 -16.31 -2.27 7.81
C LYS A 219 -16.73 -2.21 9.29
N ALA A 220 -16.93 -1.02 9.82
CA ALA A 220 -17.13 -0.83 11.24
C ALA A 220 -18.64 -0.60 11.60
N PRO A 221 -19.18 -1.15 12.71
CA PRO A 221 -20.61 -1.01 13.13
C PRO A 221 -20.93 0.32 13.84
N PRO A 222 -22.17 0.81 14.04
CA PRO A 222 -22.43 2.16 14.58
C PRO A 222 -21.80 2.52 15.95
N PHE A 223 -21.60 3.83 16.16
CA PHE A 223 -20.71 4.51 17.15
C PHE A 223 -20.82 4.06 18.62
N LEU A 224 -22.03 3.83 19.15
CA LEU A 224 -22.23 3.56 20.58
C LEU A 224 -21.95 2.09 21.00
N VAL A 225 -22.25 1.11 20.14
CA VAL A 225 -21.93 -0.31 20.40
C VAL A 225 -20.41 -0.58 20.30
N ARG A 226 -19.68 0.31 19.58
CA ARG A 226 -18.22 0.31 19.50
C ARG A 226 -17.53 0.84 20.76
N LEU A 227 -18.18 1.59 21.66
CA LEU A 227 -17.45 2.21 22.78
C LEU A 227 -17.05 1.17 23.84
N ILE A 228 -17.91 0.18 24.08
CA ILE A 228 -17.73 -0.86 25.11
C ILE A 228 -16.92 -2.07 24.59
N ARG A 229 -17.03 -2.45 23.30
CA ARG A 229 -16.24 -3.55 22.70
C ARG A 229 -14.83 -3.16 22.23
N ALA A 230 -14.55 -1.87 22.04
CA ALA A 230 -13.34 -1.41 21.37
C ALA A 230 -12.18 -1.03 22.29
N MET A 231 -12.22 -1.36 23.57
CA MET A 231 -11.06 -1.13 24.42
C MET A 231 -9.88 -2.08 24.15
N THR A 232 -10.04 -3.28 23.55
CA THR A 232 -8.91 -4.26 23.53
C THR A 232 -8.95 -5.40 22.50
N ARG A 233 -9.64 -5.31 21.34
CA ARG A 233 -9.54 -6.42 20.36
C ARG A 233 -8.26 -6.32 19.53
N THR A 234 -7.17 -6.79 20.12
CA THR A 234 -5.86 -6.95 19.49
C THR A 234 -5.79 -8.14 18.52
N ARG A 235 -6.82 -9.01 18.49
CA ARG A 235 -6.84 -10.26 17.73
C ARG A 235 -8.13 -10.46 16.93
N TYR A 236 -8.07 -11.31 15.91
CA TYR A 236 -9.22 -11.70 15.11
C TYR A 236 -10.29 -12.47 15.90
N THR A 237 -11.55 -12.23 15.54
CA THR A 237 -12.69 -12.91 16.17
C THR A 237 -13.00 -14.24 15.49
N LYS A 238 -13.69 -15.17 16.19
CA LYS A 238 -14.18 -16.41 15.54
C LYS A 238 -15.12 -16.11 14.36
N LYS A 239 -15.95 -15.06 14.46
CA LYS A 239 -16.83 -14.62 13.36
C LYS A 239 -16.02 -14.13 12.15
N PHE A 240 -14.91 -13.43 12.37
CA PHE A 240 -14.01 -12.98 11.30
C PHE A 240 -13.51 -14.15 10.47
N LYS A 241 -13.01 -15.23 11.10
CA LYS A 241 -12.55 -16.43 10.38
C LYS A 241 -13.62 -17.07 9.50
N ARG A 242 -14.90 -16.97 9.89
CA ARG A 242 -16.03 -17.46 9.08
C ARG A 242 -16.40 -16.54 7.93
N MET A 243 -16.22 -15.22 8.07
CA MET A 243 -16.56 -14.24 7.04
C MET A 243 -15.45 -14.05 6.00
N LEU A 244 -14.19 -14.31 6.37
CA LEU A 244 -13.04 -14.09 5.51
C LEU A 244 -13.13 -14.80 4.14
N PRO A 245 -13.48 -16.10 4.05
CA PRO A 245 -13.55 -16.77 2.75
C PRO A 245 -14.57 -16.14 1.80
N ALA A 246 -15.72 -15.71 2.33
CA ALA A 246 -16.76 -15.05 1.53
C ALA A 246 -16.29 -13.68 1.03
N GLU A 247 -15.58 -12.91 1.86
CA GLU A 247 -15.02 -11.63 1.42
C GLU A 247 -13.89 -11.82 0.39
N VAL A 248 -13.03 -12.84 0.57
CA VAL A 248 -12.00 -13.19 -0.42
C VAL A 248 -12.64 -13.50 -1.77
N ALA A 249 -13.68 -14.34 -1.80
CA ALA A 249 -14.40 -14.64 -3.03
C ALA A 249 -15.00 -13.39 -3.69
N ARG A 250 -15.60 -12.50 -2.90
CA ARG A 250 -16.14 -11.22 -3.39
C ARG A 250 -15.05 -10.33 -4.01
N VAL A 251 -13.94 -10.13 -3.30
CA VAL A 251 -12.82 -9.30 -3.76
C VAL A 251 -12.20 -9.90 -5.03
N SER A 252 -12.00 -11.22 -5.08
CA SER A 252 -11.51 -11.89 -6.30
C SER A 252 -12.41 -11.63 -7.50
N GLN A 253 -13.73 -11.74 -7.33
CA GLN A 253 -14.70 -11.45 -8.39
C GLN A 253 -14.63 -9.99 -8.85
N GLU A 254 -14.47 -9.03 -7.93
CA GLU A 254 -14.33 -7.61 -8.25
C GLU A 254 -13.05 -7.34 -9.05
N ILE A 255 -11.93 -7.95 -8.66
CA ILE A 255 -10.65 -7.84 -9.38
C ILE A 255 -10.76 -8.45 -10.78
N GLU A 256 -11.36 -9.64 -10.92
CA GLU A 256 -11.56 -10.29 -12.22
C GLU A 256 -12.48 -9.50 -13.14
N ALA A 257 -13.57 -8.95 -12.61
CA ALA A 257 -14.49 -8.09 -13.35
C ALA A 257 -13.77 -6.82 -13.84
N GLY A 258 -12.96 -6.20 -12.97
CA GLY A 258 -12.10 -5.06 -13.31
C GLY A 258 -11.10 -5.39 -14.41
N ALA A 259 -10.43 -6.55 -14.32
CA ALA A 259 -9.47 -7.02 -15.32
C ALA A 259 -10.14 -7.26 -16.68
N LYS A 260 -11.30 -7.94 -16.72
CA LYS A 260 -12.08 -8.16 -17.96
C LYS A 260 -12.53 -6.84 -18.58
N ALA A 261 -13.01 -5.90 -17.77
CA ALA A 261 -13.41 -4.58 -18.25
C ALA A 261 -12.21 -3.79 -18.82
N SER A 262 -11.03 -3.93 -18.22
CA SER A 262 -9.79 -3.29 -18.71
C SER A 262 -9.33 -3.91 -20.04
N ALA A 263 -9.31 -5.25 -20.12
CA ALA A 263 -8.94 -5.97 -21.34
C ALA A 263 -9.81 -5.56 -22.53
N LYS A 264 -11.14 -5.51 -22.32
CA LYS A 264 -12.09 -5.06 -23.36
C LYS A 264 -11.78 -3.63 -23.84
N ARG A 265 -11.44 -2.71 -22.93
CA ARG A 265 -11.07 -1.33 -23.32
C ARG A 265 -9.78 -1.28 -24.13
N ILE A 266 -8.79 -2.12 -23.79
CA ILE A 266 -7.52 -2.19 -24.52
C ILE A 266 -7.76 -2.73 -25.94
N GLU A 267 -8.56 -3.78 -26.08
CA GLU A 267 -8.95 -4.36 -27.37
C GLU A 267 -9.65 -3.31 -28.26
N GLU A 268 -10.64 -2.59 -27.71
CA GLU A 268 -11.33 -1.51 -28.44
C GLU A 268 -10.37 -0.40 -28.91
N ILE A 269 -9.35 -0.07 -28.13
CA ILE A 269 -8.34 0.94 -28.51
C ILE A 269 -7.42 0.39 -29.61
N GLN A 270 -6.97 -0.86 -29.48
CA GLN A 270 -6.11 -1.51 -30.47
C GLN A 270 -6.81 -1.60 -31.84
N ASP A 271 -8.09 -1.96 -31.85
CA ASP A 271 -8.90 -2.00 -33.07
C ASP A 271 -9.02 -0.63 -33.73
N ARG A 272 -9.28 0.42 -32.94
CA ARG A 272 -9.32 1.81 -33.46
C ARG A 272 -7.99 2.24 -34.06
N VAL A 273 -6.88 1.88 -33.43
CA VAL A 273 -5.52 2.17 -33.95
C VAL A 273 -5.27 1.41 -35.25
N ALA A 274 -5.61 0.11 -35.30
CA ALA A 274 -5.46 -0.71 -36.49
C ALA A 274 -6.30 -0.18 -37.66
N GLN A 275 -7.53 0.24 -37.41
CA GLN A 275 -8.40 0.88 -38.41
C GLN A 275 -7.80 2.19 -38.94
N ARG A 276 -7.27 3.05 -38.06
CA ARG A 276 -6.60 4.30 -38.48
C ARG A 276 -5.40 4.03 -39.37
N ILE A 277 -4.54 3.07 -39.00
CA ILE A 277 -3.38 2.67 -39.82
C ILE A 277 -3.83 2.16 -41.19
N ARG A 278 -4.92 1.39 -41.26
CA ARG A 278 -5.49 0.92 -42.53
C ARG A 278 -6.00 2.07 -43.40
N ILE A 279 -6.70 3.04 -42.81
CA ILE A 279 -7.20 4.22 -43.52
C ILE A 279 -6.05 5.09 -44.05
N ASP A 280 -5.02 5.32 -43.23
CA ASP A 280 -3.87 6.15 -43.63
C ASP A 280 -3.02 5.47 -44.73
N ARG A 281 -2.94 4.13 -44.74
CA ARG A 281 -2.31 3.38 -45.83
C ARG A 281 -3.15 3.36 -47.12
N ALA A 282 -4.47 3.50 -47.01
CA ALA A 282 -5.38 3.52 -48.16
C ALA A 282 -5.46 4.89 -48.84
N LYS A 283 -5.03 5.97 -48.19
CA LYS A 283 -4.90 7.28 -48.84
C LYS A 283 -3.77 7.22 -49.87
N PRO A 284 -4.04 7.55 -51.15
CA PRO A 284 -2.97 7.71 -52.12
C PRO A 284 -1.99 8.74 -51.57
N ARG A 285 -0.69 8.42 -51.56
CA ARG A 285 0.34 9.44 -51.34
C ARG A 285 0.17 10.45 -52.46
N SER A 286 -0.52 11.55 -52.18
CA SER A 286 -0.45 12.74 -53.03
C SER A 286 0.98 13.24 -52.88
N ASP A 287 1.86 12.82 -53.78
CA ASP A 287 3.23 13.32 -53.84
C ASP A 287 3.16 14.85 -53.91
N PRO A 288 3.76 15.58 -52.95
CA PRO A 288 3.91 17.03 -53.08
C PRO A 288 4.98 17.40 -54.13
N PHE A 289 5.50 16.43 -54.88
CA PHE A 289 6.63 16.58 -55.79
C PHE A 289 6.21 17.02 -57.19
N VAL A 290 5.36 18.03 -57.29
CA VAL A 290 5.22 18.80 -58.53
C VAL A 290 5.19 20.29 -58.18
N GLY A 291 6.34 20.95 -58.39
CA GLY A 291 6.35 22.39 -58.65
C GLY A 291 6.76 23.32 -57.51
N ARG A 292 7.98 23.19 -56.97
CA ARG A 292 8.75 24.38 -56.54
C ARG A 292 10.16 24.35 -57.12
N ALA A 293 10.22 24.66 -58.42
CA ALA A 293 11.36 25.40 -58.93
C ALA A 293 11.36 26.76 -58.23
N ARG A 294 12.26 26.97 -57.26
CA ARG A 294 12.66 28.31 -56.86
C ARG A 294 14.14 28.45 -57.16
N SER A 295 14.38 29.38 -58.09
CA SER A 295 15.66 29.98 -58.41
C SER A 295 16.40 30.43 -57.15
N GLY A 296 17.71 30.37 -57.24
CA GLY A 296 18.62 30.49 -56.11
C GLY A 296 18.69 31.85 -55.42
N ALA A 297 19.37 31.83 -54.28
CA ALA A 297 20.23 32.90 -53.82
C ALA A 297 21.19 32.28 -52.78
N LEU A 298 22.48 32.39 -53.08
CA LEU A 298 23.59 32.15 -52.17
C LEU A 298 23.45 33.03 -50.91
N GLY A 299 23.70 32.44 -49.74
CA GLY A 299 23.77 33.17 -48.48
C GLY A 299 24.12 32.23 -47.32
N ALA A 300 25.41 31.98 -47.12
CA ALA A 300 25.96 31.41 -45.89
C ALA A 300 26.08 32.52 -44.80
N PRO A 301 26.61 32.22 -43.60
CA PRO A 301 26.06 31.34 -42.56
C PRO A 301 25.95 32.09 -41.21
N SER A 302 25.12 31.65 -40.26
CA SER A 302 25.31 32.07 -38.86
C SER A 302 24.61 31.21 -37.81
N ALA A 303 25.40 30.91 -36.78
CA ALA A 303 25.07 30.74 -35.36
C ALA A 303 24.49 29.39 -34.88
N ASN A 304 25.42 28.60 -34.33
CA ASN A 304 25.24 27.71 -33.19
C ASN A 304 24.29 28.28 -32.13
N ILE A 305 23.30 27.49 -31.70
CA ILE A 305 22.72 27.61 -30.36
C ILE A 305 22.71 26.21 -29.73
N PHE A 306 23.70 26.02 -28.87
CA PHE A 306 23.77 25.00 -27.82
C PHE A 306 22.71 25.34 -26.76
N PHE A 307 21.79 24.43 -26.46
CA PHE A 307 21.06 24.46 -25.18
C PHE A 307 21.42 23.19 -24.40
N GLY A 308 22.34 23.37 -23.45
CA GLY A 308 22.60 22.39 -22.41
C GLY A 308 21.47 22.38 -21.39
N PHE A 309 20.89 21.22 -21.15
CA PHE A 309 20.11 20.95 -19.95
C PHE A 309 21.05 20.32 -18.92
N ALA A 310 21.41 21.08 -17.89
CA ALA A 310 22.01 20.56 -16.67
C ALA A 310 20.89 20.01 -15.75
N PRO A 311 21.10 18.87 -15.07
CA PRO A 311 20.19 18.42 -14.01
C PRO A 311 20.42 19.23 -12.72
N LYS A 312 19.33 19.60 -12.04
CA LYS A 312 19.41 20.08 -10.66
C LYS A 312 19.48 18.88 -9.70
N ALA A 313 20.36 19.04 -8.72
CA ALA A 313 20.55 18.17 -7.56
C ALA A 313 19.33 18.15 -6.62
#